data_AF-A0A964AQZ2-F1
#
_entry.id   AF-A0A964AQZ2-F1
#
_cell.length_a   1.000
_cell.length_b   1.000
_cell.length_c   1.000
_cell.angle_alpha   90.00
_cell.angle_beta   90.00
_cell.angle_gamma   90.00
#
_symmetry.space_group_name_H-M   'P 1'
#
loop_
_entity.id
_entity.type
_entity.pdbx_description
1 polymer ?
#
loop_
_entity_poly.entity_id
_entity_poly.type
_entity_poly.pdbx_seq_one_letter_code
_entity_poly.pdbx_strand_id
1 'polypeptide(L)'
;MGKKNKNKVTVTLMGKEIPLGMPKRYVVCQDIVLAAAYNPARAFAAALGQCMRKWRPQIAYKGDALAYGGEVIDHFVDQGVKPSEITEAGVFAFNLLAGRVLEAAGVDAEEDFSEAPESSSS
;
A
#
# COMPACT_ATOMS: atom_id res chain seq x y z
N MET A 1 22.27 -14.10 -8.70
CA MET A 1 21.55 -12.86 -9.07
C MET A 1 20.11 -13.21 -9.42
N GLY A 2 19.24 -13.37 -8.40
CA GLY A 2 17.86 -13.80 -8.60
C GLY A 2 17.03 -12.69 -9.25
N LYS A 3 16.51 -12.94 -10.45
CA LYS A 3 15.49 -12.09 -11.08
C LYS A 3 14.26 -12.11 -10.17
N LYS A 4 14.09 -11.08 -9.33
CA LYS A 4 12.85 -10.87 -8.57
C LYS A 4 11.71 -10.80 -9.58
N ASN A 5 10.86 -11.83 -9.60
CA ASN A 5 9.60 -11.82 -10.32
C ASN A 5 8.84 -10.58 -9.83
N LYS A 6 8.81 -9.52 -10.63
CA LYS A 6 7.88 -8.41 -10.43
C LYS A 6 6.50 -9.00 -10.70
N ASN A 7 5.84 -9.46 -9.65
CA ASN A 7 4.43 -9.83 -9.72
C ASN A 7 3.72 -8.59 -10.27
N LYS A 8 3.31 -8.66 -11.55
CA LYS A 8 2.64 -7.55 -12.22
C LYS A 8 1.21 -7.57 -11.74
N VAL A 9 0.94 -6.92 -10.61
CA VAL A 9 -0.42 -6.73 -10.13
C VAL A 9 -1.07 -5.67 -11.01
N THR A 10 -2.21 -5.99 -11.60
CA THR A 10 -3.02 -5.08 -12.40
C THR A 10 -4.41 -4.98 -11.79
N VAL A 11 -5.06 -3.84 -11.98
CA VAL A 11 -6.45 -3.60 -11.57
C VAL A 11 -7.25 -3.03 -12.73
N THR A 12 -8.53 -3.34 -12.78
CA THR A 12 -9.44 -2.76 -13.77
C THR A 12 -10.04 -1.47 -13.20
N LEU A 13 -9.85 -0.36 -13.90
CA LEU A 13 -10.48 0.92 -13.59
C LEU A 13 -10.88 1.61 -14.90
N MET A 14 -12.07 2.18 -14.98
CA MET A 14 -12.64 2.80 -16.19
C MET A 14 -12.70 1.82 -17.38
N GLY A 15 -12.88 0.52 -17.12
CA GLY A 15 -12.81 -0.52 -18.14
C GLY A 15 -11.41 -0.73 -18.74
N LYS A 16 -10.36 -0.24 -18.07
CA LYS A 16 -8.97 -0.36 -18.52
C LYS A 16 -8.13 -1.07 -17.48
N GLU A 17 -7.16 -1.85 -17.94
CA GLU A 17 -6.23 -2.54 -17.07
C GLU A 17 -5.04 -1.63 -16.71
N ILE A 18 -4.88 -1.34 -15.42
CA ILE A 18 -3.89 -0.42 -14.89
C ILE A 18 -2.86 -1.20 -14.07
N PRO A 19 -1.57 -1.15 -14.46
CA PRO A 19 -0.52 -1.80 -13.69
C PRO A 19 -0.24 -1.05 -12.39
N LEU A 20 -0.29 -1.79 -11.30
CA LEU A 20 0.13 -1.33 -9.99
C LEU A 20 1.64 -1.56 -9.80
N GLY A 21 2.23 -0.74 -8.95
CA GLY A 21 3.61 -0.92 -8.50
C GLY A 21 3.80 -0.38 -7.11
N MET A 22 4.73 -1.01 -6.39
CA MET A 22 5.06 -0.62 -5.03
C MET A 22 5.57 0.84 -4.98
N PRO A 23 5.06 1.68 -4.07
CA PRO A 23 5.60 3.01 -3.82
C PRO A 23 7.05 2.93 -3.35
N LYS A 24 7.86 3.95 -3.60
CA LYS A 24 9.28 3.90 -3.20
C LYS A 24 9.47 4.02 -1.69
N ARG A 25 8.70 4.92 -1.06
CA ARG A 25 8.88 5.31 0.35
C ARG A 25 8.11 4.39 1.29
N TYR A 26 8.83 3.75 2.21
CA TYR A 26 8.23 2.85 3.21
C TYR A 26 7.26 3.58 4.14
N VAL A 27 7.63 4.76 4.63
CA VAL A 27 6.78 5.58 5.53
C VAL A 27 5.40 5.89 4.95
N VAL A 28 5.28 6.05 3.63
CA VAL A 28 3.99 6.24 2.96
C VAL A 28 3.17 4.96 2.96
N CYS A 29 3.81 3.81 2.82
CA CYS A 29 3.14 2.51 2.90
C CYS A 29 2.59 2.27 4.32
N GLN A 30 3.41 2.55 5.34
CA GLN A 30 3.01 2.40 6.74
C GLN A 30 1.87 3.35 7.12
N ASP A 31 1.95 4.63 6.74
CA ASP A 31 0.88 5.60 7.03
C ASP A 31 -0.47 5.16 6.42
N ILE A 32 -0.46 4.71 5.17
CA ILE A 32 -1.67 4.20 4.50
C ILE A 32 -2.22 2.95 5.19
N VAL A 33 -1.35 2.03 5.64
CA VAL A 33 -1.77 0.83 6.37
C VAL A 33 -2.41 1.19 7.70
N LEU A 34 -1.83 2.12 8.45
CA LEU A 34 -2.39 2.62 9.72
C LEU A 34 -3.72 3.35 9.50
N ALA A 35 -3.82 4.15 8.44
CA ALA A 35 -5.04 4.87 8.09
C ALA A 35 -6.24 3.96 7.83
N ALA A 36 -6.02 2.71 7.39
CA ALA A 36 -7.09 1.75 7.16
C ALA A 36 -7.85 1.36 8.43
N ALA A 37 -7.23 1.47 9.62
CA ALA A 37 -7.91 1.23 10.90
C ALA A 37 -8.97 2.30 11.21
N TYR A 38 -8.84 3.51 10.65
CA TYR A 38 -9.76 4.63 10.88
C TYR A 38 -10.77 4.79 9.75
N ASN A 39 -10.33 4.68 8.51
CA ASN A 39 -11.21 4.77 7.35
C ASN A 39 -10.66 3.91 6.21
N PRO A 40 -11.16 2.66 6.06
CA PRO A 40 -10.64 1.72 5.08
C PRO A 40 -10.86 2.22 3.65
N ALA A 41 -12.02 2.83 3.34
CA ALA A 41 -12.32 3.32 1.99
C ALA A 41 -11.30 4.38 1.52
N ARG A 42 -10.99 5.35 2.37
CA ARG A 42 -9.97 6.38 2.06
C ARG A 42 -8.57 5.79 2.01
N ALA A 43 -8.23 4.86 2.91
CA ALA A 43 -6.93 4.19 2.87
C ALA A 43 -6.74 3.35 1.59
N PHE A 44 -7.76 2.64 1.12
CA PHE A 44 -7.71 1.87 -0.13
C PHE A 44 -7.57 2.79 -1.35
N ALA A 45 -8.27 3.92 -1.38
CA ALA A 45 -8.09 4.91 -2.43
C ALA A 45 -6.69 5.56 -2.37
N ALA A 46 -6.18 5.85 -1.18
CA ALA A 46 -4.81 6.34 -1.02
C ALA A 46 -3.78 5.32 -1.53
N ALA A 47 -3.98 4.04 -1.23
CA ALA A 47 -3.17 2.95 -1.75
C ALA A 47 -3.21 2.91 -3.28
N LEU A 48 -4.40 2.99 -3.88
CA LEU A 48 -4.58 3.05 -5.33
C LEU A 48 -3.77 4.19 -5.95
N GLY A 49 -3.95 5.41 -5.43
CA GLY A 49 -3.26 6.60 -5.94
C GLY A 49 -1.73 6.53 -5.82
N GLN A 50 -1.19 5.84 -4.81
CA GLN A 50 0.26 5.64 -4.67
C GLN A 50 0.80 4.50 -5.52
N CYS A 51 0.02 3.45 -5.73
CA CYS A 51 0.43 2.27 -6.47
C CYS A 51 0.28 2.44 -8.00
N MET A 52 -0.53 3.39 -8.48
CA MET A 52 -0.68 3.65 -9.91
C MET A 52 0.59 4.23 -10.54
N ARG A 53 1.08 3.56 -11.58
CA ARG A 53 2.24 4.01 -12.38
C ARG A 53 1.85 4.73 -13.67
N LYS A 54 0.64 4.49 -14.16
CA LYS A 54 0.05 5.10 -15.35
C LYS A 54 -1.33 5.64 -14.99
N TRP A 55 -1.72 6.76 -15.61
CA TRP A 55 -2.96 7.48 -15.30
C TRP A 55 -3.14 7.77 -13.82
N ARG A 56 -2.01 8.03 -13.16
CA ARG A 56 -2.01 8.42 -11.76
C ARG A 56 -2.62 9.81 -11.64
N PRO A 57 -3.50 10.07 -10.65
CA PRO A 57 -3.88 11.42 -10.30
C PRO A 57 -2.65 12.31 -10.09
N GLN A 58 -2.69 13.56 -10.57
CA GLN A 58 -1.67 14.56 -10.26
C GLN A 58 -1.84 15.13 -8.85
N ILE A 59 -2.09 14.25 -7.89
CA ILE A 59 -2.27 14.57 -6.47
C ILE A 59 -0.97 14.21 -5.76
N ALA A 60 -0.44 15.17 -5.02
CA ALA A 60 0.75 15.00 -4.20
C ALA A 60 0.35 14.53 -2.80
N TYR A 61 1.00 13.49 -2.31
CA TYR A 61 0.82 13.06 -0.93
C TYR A 61 1.60 13.97 0.02
N LYS A 62 0.88 14.54 0.99
CA LYS A 62 1.37 15.59 1.90
C LYS A 62 1.52 15.10 3.35
N GLY A 63 1.62 13.79 3.57
CA GLY A 63 1.76 13.22 4.92
C GLY A 63 0.45 12.90 5.64
N ASP A 64 -0.67 12.92 4.91
CA ASP A 64 -1.99 12.53 5.43
C ASP A 64 -2.63 11.57 4.43
N ALA A 65 -2.64 10.27 4.76
CA ALA A 65 -3.24 9.25 3.93
C ALA A 65 -4.77 9.40 3.79
N LEU A 66 -5.46 9.92 4.80
CA LEU A 66 -6.91 10.06 4.76
C LEU A 66 -7.35 11.24 3.89
N ALA A 67 -6.66 12.38 3.99
CA ALA A 67 -6.89 13.51 3.10
C ALA A 67 -6.55 13.13 1.66
N TYR A 68 -5.37 12.53 1.44
CA TYR A 68 -4.94 12.08 0.12
C TYR A 68 -5.92 11.06 -0.49
N GLY A 69 -6.41 10.11 0.31
CA GLY A 69 -7.40 9.13 -0.11
C GLY A 69 -8.72 9.77 -0.55
N GLY A 70 -9.16 10.82 0.15
CA GLY A 70 -10.30 11.63 -0.27
C GLY A 70 -10.09 12.29 -1.64
N GLU A 71 -8.96 12.98 -1.82
CA GLU A 71 -8.64 13.63 -3.10
C GLU A 71 -8.58 12.62 -4.27
N VAL A 72 -8.08 11.40 -4.02
CA VAL A 72 -8.05 10.33 -5.04
C VAL A 72 -9.46 9.84 -5.39
N ILE A 73 -10.35 9.71 -4.40
CA ILE A 73 -11.76 9.35 -4.65
C ILE A 73 -12.40 10.43 -5.51
N ASP A 74 -12.30 11.70 -5.09
CA ASP A 74 -12.91 12.83 -5.78
C ASP A 74 -12.43 12.90 -7.24
N HIS A 75 -11.13 12.74 -7.48
CA HIS A 75 -10.55 12.73 -8.83
C HIS A 75 -11.15 11.67 -9.76
N PHE A 76 -11.41 10.47 -9.26
CA PHE A 76 -11.97 9.39 -10.09
C PHE A 76 -13.50 9.50 -10.21
N VAL A 77 -14.17 9.97 -9.17
CA VAL A 77 -15.61 10.26 -9.21
C VAL A 77 -15.91 11.36 -10.23
N ASP A 78 -15.08 12.41 -10.29
CA ASP A 78 -15.18 13.47 -11.31
C ASP A 78 -15.01 12.94 -12.75
N GLN A 79 -14.37 11.78 -12.91
CA GLN A 79 -14.22 11.07 -14.19
C GLN A 79 -15.34 10.05 -14.46
N GLY A 80 -16.36 10.00 -13.59
CA GLY A 80 -17.49 9.08 -13.71
C GLY A 80 -17.22 7.67 -13.20
N VAL A 81 -16.13 7.45 -12.47
CA VAL A 81 -15.84 6.13 -11.86
C VAL A 81 -16.71 5.95 -10.63
N LYS A 82 -17.31 4.76 -10.50
CA LYS A 82 -18.12 4.43 -9.32
C LYS A 82 -17.22 4.26 -8.09
N PRO A 83 -17.61 4.79 -6.92
CA PRO A 83 -16.86 4.60 -5.67
C PRO A 83 -16.56 3.13 -5.33
N SER A 84 -17.45 2.20 -5.67
CA SER A 84 -17.23 0.77 -5.47
C SER A 84 -16.04 0.25 -6.29
N GLU A 85 -15.89 0.68 -7.54
CA GLU A 85 -14.80 0.30 -8.43
C GLU A 85 -13.45 0.85 -7.94
N ILE A 86 -13.44 2.09 -7.44
CA ILE A 86 -12.26 2.70 -6.80
C ILE A 86 -11.85 1.88 -5.57
N THR A 87 -12.82 1.48 -4.76
CA THR A 87 -12.59 0.71 -3.53
C THR A 87 -12.05 -0.67 -3.86
N GLU A 88 -12.68 -1.39 -4.79
CA GLU A 88 -12.23 -2.72 -5.24
C GLU A 88 -10.80 -2.70 -5.78
N ALA A 89 -10.49 -1.76 -6.69
CA ALA A 89 -9.12 -1.58 -7.18
C ALA A 89 -8.15 -1.19 -6.06
N GLY A 90 -8.61 -0.36 -5.12
CA GLY A 90 -7.86 0.07 -3.94
C GLY A 90 -7.51 -1.07 -2.98
N VAL A 91 -8.35 -2.09 -2.84
CA VAL A 91 -8.06 -3.27 -2.00
C VAL A 91 -6.84 -4.03 -2.55
N PHE A 92 -6.75 -4.24 -3.86
CA PHE A 92 -5.58 -4.88 -4.46
C PHE A 92 -4.30 -4.06 -4.26
N ALA A 93 -4.41 -2.73 -4.40
CA ALA A 93 -3.30 -1.83 -4.13
C ALA A 93 -2.89 -1.84 -2.65
N PHE A 94 -3.86 -1.90 -1.74
CA PHE A 94 -3.63 -1.95 -0.31
C PHE A 94 -2.92 -3.23 0.11
N ASN A 95 -3.37 -4.38 -0.38
CA ASN A 95 -2.75 -5.67 -0.08
C ASN A 95 -1.28 -5.71 -0.50
N LEU A 96 -0.93 -5.05 -1.61
CA LEU A 96 0.46 -4.91 -2.03
C LEU A 96 1.29 -4.09 -1.02
N LEU A 97 0.74 -2.99 -0.49
CA LEU A 97 1.40 -2.17 0.53
C LEU A 97 1.52 -2.89 1.88
N ALA A 98 0.42 -3.50 2.32
CA ALA A 98 0.34 -4.23 3.58
C ALA A 98 1.33 -5.38 3.60
N GLY A 99 1.49 -6.12 2.50
CA GLY A 99 2.51 -7.17 2.37
C GLY A 99 3.91 -6.64 2.67
N ARG A 100 4.29 -5.48 2.12
CA ARG A 100 5.61 -4.87 2.39
C ARG A 100 5.80 -4.44 3.85
N VAL A 101 4.75 -3.89 4.47
CA VAL A 101 4.81 -3.45 5.87
C VAL A 101 4.92 -4.64 6.82
N LEU A 102 4.16 -5.71 6.55
CA LEU A 102 4.20 -6.94 7.33
C LEU A 102 5.52 -7.72 7.13
N GLU A 103 6.03 -7.79 5.90
CA GLU A 103 7.36 -8.38 5.65
C GLU A 103 8.45 -7.65 6.43
N ALA A 104 8.43 -6.31 6.46
CA ALA A 104 9.40 -5.54 7.24
C ALA A 104 9.30 -5.84 8.75
N ALA A 105 8.09 -5.87 9.31
CA ALA A 105 7.86 -6.21 10.72
C ALA A 105 8.26 -7.66 11.08
N GLY A 106 8.21 -8.59 10.12
CA GLY A 106 8.67 -9.97 10.31
C GLY A 106 10.19 -10.10 10.40
N VAL A 107 10.95 -9.23 9.69
CA VAL A 107 12.42 -9.22 9.77
C VAL A 107 12.91 -8.74 11.14
N ASP A 108 12.23 -7.77 11.75
CA ASP A 108 12.56 -7.30 13.11
C ASP A 108 12.29 -8.35 14.20
N ALA A 109 11.40 -9.32 13.96
CA ALA A 109 11.05 -10.36 14.93
C ALA A 109 12.04 -11.56 14.94
N GLU A 110 12.84 -11.74 13.89
CA GLU A 110 13.85 -12.82 13.82
C GLU A 110 15.23 -12.41 14.37
N GLU A 111 15.48 -11.12 14.67
CA GLU A 111 16.76 -10.68 15.26
C GLU A 111 16.82 -10.78 16.81
N ASP A 112 15.72 -11.16 17.47
CA ASP A 112 15.60 -11.22 18.95
C ASP A 112 15.73 -12.66 19.52
N PHE A 113 16.47 -13.56 18.86
CA PHE A 113 16.69 -14.95 19.33
C PHE A 113 18.17 -15.36 19.34
N SER A 114 19.06 -14.52 19.87
CA SER A 114 20.41 -14.94 20.26
C SER A 114 20.89 -14.25 21.52
N GLU A 115 20.24 -14.56 22.65
CA GLU A 115 20.90 -14.48 23.95
C GLU A 115 21.03 -15.91 24.49
N ALA A 116 22.22 -16.49 24.31
CA ALA A 116 22.57 -17.78 24.87
C ALA A 116 22.66 -17.66 26.41
N PRO A 117 22.03 -18.54 27.19
CA PRO A 117 22.25 -18.55 28.64
C PRO A 117 23.68 -19.04 28.92
N GLU A 118 24.53 -18.13 29.42
CA GLU A 118 25.80 -18.47 30.06
C GLU A 118 25.50 -19.38 31.27
N SER A 119 25.62 -20.70 31.07
CA SER A 119 25.55 -21.68 32.14
C SER A 119 26.79 -21.55 33.02
N SER A 120 26.63 -20.82 34.13
CA SER A 120 27.60 -20.75 35.23
C SER A 120 27.98 -22.16 35.69
N SER A 121 29.24 -22.54 35.47
CA SER A 121 29.85 -23.75 36.02
C SER A 121 29.99 -23.59 37.55
N SER A 122 29.56 -24.60 38.31
CA SER A 122 29.87 -24.80 39.74
C SER A 122 30.73 -26.03 39.89
#